data_AF-A0A820HNB4-F1
#
_entry.id   AF-A0A820HNB4-F1
#
_cell.length_a   1.000
_cell.length_b   1.000
_cell.length_c   1.000
_cell.angle_alpha   90.00
_cell.angle_beta   90.00
_cell.angle_gamma   90.00
#
_symmetry.space_group_name_H-M   'P 1'
#
loop_
_entity.id
_entity.type
_entity.pdbx_description
1 polymer ?
#
loop_
_entity_poly.entity_id
_entity_poly.type
_entity_poly.pdbx_seq_one_letter_code
_entity_poly.pdbx_strand_id
1 'polypeptide(L)'
;LLIFGNAVVGSHLPSIFLFRAFLRVQHESDEKNCVPRFTGAFCSQEIVNFVCDETKFDKNVSQALEELRAVAGDGLFTAYTSEPNWKLAHKILMPAFGPQAIRDMFPAMMDICTQLILQCERFAG
;
A
#
# COMPACT_ATOMS: atom_id res chain seq x y z
N LEU A 1 -8.39 -38.02 1.40
CA LEU A 1 -8.28 -37.61 -0.02
C LEU A 1 -9.64 -37.07 -0.46
N LEU A 2 -9.84 -35.75 -0.42
CA LEU A 2 -10.90 -35.04 -1.13
C LEU A 2 -10.43 -33.60 -1.35
N ILE A 3 -10.63 -33.15 -2.57
CA ILE A 3 -10.11 -31.96 -3.24
C ILE A 3 -10.94 -30.72 -2.87
N PHE A 4 -10.28 -29.57 -2.67
CA PHE A 4 -10.73 -28.22 -3.10
C PHE A 4 -9.46 -27.36 -3.19
N GLY A 5 -8.94 -26.89 -4.33
CA GLY A 5 -9.63 -26.49 -5.56
C GLY A 5 -10.21 -25.08 -5.37
N ASN A 6 -9.60 -24.08 -6.01
CA ASN A 6 -10.04 -22.68 -6.10
C ASN A 6 -10.24 -21.94 -4.76
N ALA A 7 -9.18 -21.31 -4.26
CA ALA A 7 -9.35 -20.15 -3.37
C ALA A 7 -9.81 -18.96 -4.22
N VAL A 8 -11.11 -18.91 -4.48
CA VAL A 8 -11.79 -17.66 -4.81
C VAL A 8 -11.55 -16.73 -3.62
N VAL A 9 -10.69 -15.74 -3.80
CA VAL A 9 -10.59 -14.61 -2.87
C VAL A 9 -11.92 -13.87 -2.98
N GLY A 10 -12.89 -14.28 -2.17
CA GLY A 10 -14.15 -13.59 -2.03
C GLY A 10 -13.89 -12.21 -1.42
N SER A 11 -14.34 -11.17 -2.09
CA SER A 11 -14.20 -9.75 -1.76
C SER A 11 -14.94 -9.31 -0.48
N HIS A 12 -15.30 -10.23 0.41
CA HIS A 12 -16.13 -9.98 1.59
C HIS A 12 -15.47 -10.38 2.92
N LEU A 13 -14.18 -10.73 2.90
CA LEU A 13 -13.45 -11.09 4.10
C LEU A 13 -13.27 -9.84 5.00
N PRO A 14 -13.61 -9.93 6.31
CA PRO A 14 -13.31 -8.87 7.25
C PRO A 14 -11.81 -8.55 7.22
N SER A 15 -11.44 -7.30 7.46
CA SER A 15 -10.04 -6.80 7.40
C SER A 15 -9.05 -7.65 8.21
N ILE A 16 -9.49 -8.34 9.27
CA ILE A 16 -8.66 -9.28 10.04
C ILE A 16 -8.23 -10.53 9.25
N PHE A 17 -9.06 -11.02 8.32
CA PHE A 17 -8.74 -12.16 7.47
C PHE A 17 -7.83 -11.75 6.32
N LEU A 18 -8.00 -10.56 5.76
CA LEU A 18 -7.02 -10.00 4.81
C LEU A 18 -5.67 -9.80 5.47
N PHE A 19 -5.63 -9.31 6.71
CA PHE A 19 -4.37 -9.17 7.44
C PHE A 19 -3.73 -10.54 7.72
N ARG A 20 -4.52 -11.55 8.10
CA ARG A 20 -4.03 -12.91 8.32
C ARG A 20 -3.59 -13.61 7.02
N ALA A 21 -4.25 -13.34 5.91
CA ALA A 21 -3.85 -13.80 4.59
C ALA A 21 -2.58 -13.08 4.10
N PHE A 22 -2.47 -11.78 4.33
CA PHE A 22 -1.27 -11.00 4.05
C PHE A 22 -0.06 -11.51 4.85
N LEU A 23 -0.23 -11.77 6.14
CA LEU A 23 0.82 -12.39 6.97
C LEU A 23 1.19 -13.80 6.49
N ARG A 24 0.22 -14.58 5.97
CA ARG A 24 0.49 -15.89 5.35
C ARG A 24 1.28 -15.75 4.05
N VAL A 25 0.97 -14.77 3.21
CA VAL A 25 1.71 -14.47 1.97
C VAL A 25 3.14 -14.00 2.28
N GLN A 26 3.35 -13.22 3.34
CA GLN A 26 4.71 -12.84 3.76
C GLN A 26 5.53 -14.07 4.18
N HIS A 27 4.96 -15.01 4.94
CA HIS A 27 5.65 -16.24 5.33
C HIS A 27 6.05 -17.13 4.13
N GLU A 28 5.22 -17.20 3.09
CA GLU A 28 5.52 -17.99 1.87
C GLU A 28 6.56 -17.30 0.96
N SER A 29 6.72 -15.99 1.09
CA SER A 29 7.68 -15.21 0.31
C SER A 29 9.07 -15.14 0.97
N ASP A 30 9.12 -15.22 2.31
CA ASP A 30 10.36 -15.34 3.11
C ASP A 30 11.13 -16.65 2.83
N GLU A 31 10.47 -17.73 2.37
CA GLU A 31 11.14 -19.00 2.05
C GLU A 31 12.13 -18.85 0.87
N LYS A 32 11.98 -17.83 0.02
CA LYS A 32 12.82 -17.60 -1.16
C LYS A 32 14.02 -16.68 -0.91
N ASN A 33 14.15 -16.08 0.27
CA ASN A 33 15.29 -15.23 0.62
C ASN A 33 15.82 -15.61 2.00
N CYS A 34 16.89 -16.41 2.04
CA CYS A 34 17.44 -17.10 3.21
C CYS A 34 18.07 -16.21 4.31
N VAL A 35 17.38 -15.15 4.76
CA VAL A 35 17.78 -14.33 5.92
C VAL A 35 16.61 -14.27 6.91
N PRO A 36 16.77 -14.65 8.18
CA PRO A 36 15.67 -14.60 9.14
C PRO A 36 15.27 -13.14 9.39
N ARG A 37 14.16 -12.70 8.78
CA ARG A 37 13.63 -11.35 8.91
C ARG A 37 12.51 -11.33 9.95
N PHE A 38 12.79 -10.77 11.12
CA PHE A 38 11.78 -10.58 12.16
C PHE A 38 10.95 -9.32 11.86
N THR A 39 9.73 -9.50 11.36
CA THR A 39 8.77 -8.42 11.16
C THR A 39 7.76 -8.41 12.30
N GLY A 40 7.78 -7.37 13.13
CA GLY A 40 6.82 -7.16 14.22
C GLY A 40 5.63 -6.30 13.79
N ALA A 41 4.42 -6.68 14.18
CA ALA A 41 3.24 -5.82 14.08
C ALA A 41 3.03 -5.05 15.39
N PHE A 42 2.90 -3.73 15.30
CA PHE A 42 2.71 -2.85 16.46
C PHE A 42 1.34 -2.16 16.35
N CYS A 43 0.55 -2.22 17.43
CA CYS A 43 -0.80 -1.65 17.45
C CYS A 43 -1.02 -0.58 18.54
N SER A 44 -0.02 -0.36 19.42
CA SER A 44 -0.10 0.65 20.49
C SER A 44 0.40 2.01 20.00
N GLN A 45 -0.30 3.09 20.36
CA GLN A 45 0.05 4.46 19.96
C GLN A 45 1.47 4.84 20.40
N GLU A 46 1.86 4.49 21.64
CA GLU A 46 3.18 4.83 22.18
C GLU A 46 4.32 4.20 21.36
N ILE A 47 4.11 2.95 20.94
CA ILE A 47 5.09 2.19 20.14
C ILE A 47 5.13 2.73 18.71
N VAL A 48 3.97 3.03 18.11
CA VAL A 48 3.92 3.64 16.78
C VAL A 48 4.64 4.98 16.77
N ASN A 49 4.45 5.82 17.79
CA ASN A 49 5.15 7.09 17.91
C ASN A 49 6.67 6.91 18.02
N PHE A 50 7.13 5.88 18.73
CA PHE A 50 8.55 5.54 18.81
C PHE A 50 9.13 5.04 17.48
N VAL A 51 8.38 4.23 16.72
CA VAL A 51 8.80 3.70 15.42
C VAL A 51 8.75 4.77 14.31
N CYS A 52 7.89 5.78 14.44
CA CYS A 52 7.81 6.92 13.52
C CYS A 52 8.91 7.98 13.72
N ASP A 53 9.91 7.73 14.57
CA ASP A 53 11.08 8.59 14.71
C ASP A 53 12.08 8.36 13.57
N GLU A 54 12.09 9.27 12.59
CA GLU A 54 12.94 9.24 11.39
C GLU A 54 14.45 9.24 11.70
N THR A 55 14.86 9.60 12.92
CA THR A 55 16.28 9.55 13.34
C THR A 55 16.74 8.13 13.66
N LYS A 56 15.82 7.22 13.97
CA LYS A 56 16.09 5.83 14.39
C LYS A 56 15.62 4.81 13.37
N PHE A 57 14.51 5.11 12.68
CA PHE A 57 13.87 4.20 11.76
C PHE A 57 13.67 4.89 10.42
N ASP A 58 13.85 4.13 9.35
CA ASP A 58 13.61 4.57 7.98
C ASP A 58 12.61 3.62 7.32
N LYS A 59 12.01 4.07 6.23
CA LYS A 59 11.11 3.28 5.39
C LYS A 59 11.84 2.02 4.91
N ASN A 60 11.35 0.86 5.34
CA ASN A 60 11.76 -0.41 4.78
C ASN A 60 10.93 -0.74 3.53
N VAL A 61 11.60 -1.13 2.44
CA VAL A 61 10.92 -1.64 1.24
C VAL A 61 10.64 -3.12 1.48
N SER A 62 9.36 -3.46 1.65
CA SER A 62 8.96 -4.86 1.82
C SER A 62 9.13 -5.63 0.51
N GLN A 63 9.19 -6.96 0.59
CA GLN A 63 9.38 -7.81 -0.59
C GLN A 63 8.31 -7.56 -1.68
N ALA A 64 7.06 -7.31 -1.28
CA ALA A 64 5.99 -6.97 -2.22
C ALA A 64 6.29 -5.67 -3.00
N LEU A 65 6.95 -4.70 -2.38
CA LEU A 65 7.38 -3.47 -3.05
C LEU A 65 8.64 -3.68 -3.89
N GLU A 66 9.53 -4.61 -3.51
CA GLU A 66 10.67 -5.01 -4.36
C GLU A 66 10.20 -5.70 -5.65
N GLU A 67 9.18 -6.55 -5.57
CA GLU A 67 8.56 -7.15 -6.76
C GLU A 67 7.90 -6.06 -7.64
N LEU A 68 7.18 -5.13 -7.02
CA LEU A 68 6.56 -4.00 -7.75
C LEU A 68 7.60 -3.09 -8.40
N ARG A 69 8.81 -3.00 -7.83
CA ARG A 69 9.91 -2.20 -8.38
C ARG A 69 10.31 -2.65 -9.79
N ALA A 70 10.15 -3.94 -10.13
CA ALA A 70 10.39 -4.42 -11.49
C ALA A 70 9.50 -3.74 -12.54
N VAL A 71 8.34 -3.23 -12.13
CA VAL A 71 7.37 -2.54 -13.01
C VAL A 71 7.41 -1.02 -12.80
N ALA A 72 7.37 -0.56 -11.55
CA ALA A 72 7.27 0.86 -11.21
C ALA A 72 8.62 1.60 -11.15
N GLY A 73 9.75 0.88 -11.22
CA GLY A 73 11.10 1.43 -11.12
C GLY A 73 11.33 2.17 -9.81
N ASP A 74 12.12 3.24 -9.85
CA ASP A 74 12.51 4.06 -8.69
C ASP A 74 11.46 5.14 -8.37
N GLY A 75 10.17 4.76 -8.38
CA GLY A 75 9.07 5.65 -8.04
C GLY A 75 9.02 5.99 -6.54
N LEU A 76 8.25 7.03 -6.17
CA LEU A 76 8.13 7.50 -4.77
C LEU A 76 7.78 6.38 -3.76
N PHE A 77 7.00 5.38 -4.19
CA PHE A 77 6.56 4.26 -3.36
C PHE A 77 7.56 3.08 -3.30
N THR A 78 8.37 2.87 -4.33
CA THR A 78 9.30 1.73 -4.48
C THR A 78 10.76 2.10 -4.31
N ALA A 79 11.08 3.40 -4.28
CA ALA A 79 12.41 3.91 -4.02
C ALA A 79 12.79 3.80 -2.54
N TYR A 80 14.09 3.56 -2.31
CA TYR A 80 14.70 3.64 -0.99
C TYR A 80 14.98 5.10 -0.63
N THR A 81 14.89 5.46 0.65
CA THR A 81 15.06 6.86 1.11
C THR A 81 16.45 7.43 0.79
N SER A 82 17.46 6.58 0.68
CA SER A 82 18.84 6.94 0.29
C SER A 82 19.00 7.29 -1.19
N GLU A 83 18.02 6.96 -2.04
CA GLU A 83 18.11 7.22 -3.48
C GLU A 83 17.84 8.70 -3.80
N PRO A 84 18.69 9.35 -4.62
CA PRO A 84 18.52 10.77 -4.94
C PRO A 84 17.21 11.05 -5.68
N ASN A 85 16.73 10.08 -6.45
CA ASN A 85 15.47 10.15 -7.20
C ASN A 85 14.26 10.26 -6.27
N TRP A 86 14.27 9.57 -5.13
CA TRP A 86 13.20 9.66 -4.15
C TRP A 86 13.05 11.10 -3.64
N LYS A 87 14.15 11.72 -3.21
CA LYS A 87 14.15 13.09 -2.69
C LYS A 87 13.70 14.11 -3.74
N LEU A 88 14.11 13.92 -4.99
CA LEU A 88 13.71 14.77 -6.11
C LEU A 88 12.20 14.64 -6.38
N ALA A 89 11.71 13.42 -6.55
CA ALA A 89 10.29 13.14 -6.79
C ALA A 89 9.42 13.65 -5.63
N HIS A 90 9.85 13.41 -4.39
CA HIS A 90 9.18 13.89 -3.18
C HIS A 90 9.07 15.42 -3.20
N LYS A 91 10.17 16.14 -3.45
CA LYS A 91 10.16 17.62 -3.48
C LYS A 91 9.25 18.19 -4.57
N ILE A 92 9.18 17.55 -5.73
CA ILE A 92 8.34 18.00 -6.86
C ILE A 92 6.86 17.72 -6.58
N LEU A 93 6.53 16.56 -6.01
CA LEU A 93 5.14 16.12 -5.82
C LEU A 93 4.48 16.72 -4.57
N MET A 94 5.23 16.99 -3.50
CA MET A 94 4.65 17.57 -2.27
C MET A 94 3.78 18.82 -2.48
N PRO A 95 4.18 19.84 -3.28
CA PRO A 95 3.30 20.98 -3.54
C PRO A 95 2.06 20.64 -4.38
N ALA A 96 2.14 19.64 -5.27
CA ALA A 96 1.00 19.17 -6.05
C ALA A 96 -0.05 18.44 -5.21
N PHE A 97 0.32 17.95 -4.03
CA PHE A 97 -0.59 17.38 -3.03
C PHE A 97 -0.88 18.34 -1.87
N GLY A 98 -0.63 19.63 -2.05
CA GLY A 98 -0.99 20.66 -1.06
C GLY A 98 -2.50 20.92 -0.97
N PRO A 99 -2.99 21.57 0.10
CA PRO A 99 -4.42 21.82 0.29
C PRO A 99 -5.09 22.56 -0.87
N GLN A 100 -4.39 23.49 -1.52
CA GLN A 100 -4.92 24.22 -2.67
C GLN A 100 -5.03 23.34 -3.92
N ALA A 101 -3.97 22.60 -4.26
CA ALA A 101 -3.98 21.71 -5.42
C ALA A 101 -5.05 20.61 -5.31
N ILE A 102 -5.30 20.11 -4.08
CA ILE A 102 -6.40 19.17 -3.82
C ILE A 102 -7.76 19.82 -4.09
N ARG A 103 -7.97 21.09 -3.72
CA ARG A 103 -9.22 21.82 -4.03
C ARG A 103 -9.41 21.97 -5.53
N ASP A 104 -8.33 22.23 -6.26
CA ASP A 104 -8.38 22.37 -7.72
C ASP A 104 -8.67 21.02 -8.42
N MET A 105 -8.30 19.89 -7.80
CA MET A 105 -8.63 18.55 -8.29
C MET A 105 -10.08 18.12 -8.00
N PHE A 106 -10.74 18.77 -7.04
CA PHE A 106 -12.08 18.38 -6.57
C PHE A 106 -13.17 18.34 -7.65
N PRO A 107 -13.27 19.31 -8.59
CA PRO A 107 -14.28 19.26 -9.64
C PRO A 107 -14.18 18.02 -10.53
N ALA A 108 -12.96 17.60 -10.90
CA ALA A 108 -12.73 16.41 -11.72
C ALA A 108 -13.05 15.12 -10.95
N MET A 109 -12.72 15.08 -9.65
CA MET A 109 -13.13 13.98 -8.78
C MET A 109 -14.66 13.85 -8.68
N MET A 110 -15.36 14.98 -8.55
CA MET A 110 -16.81 15.00 -8.47
C MET A 110 -17.48 14.50 -9.75
N ASP A 111 -16.94 14.84 -10.92
CA ASP A 111 -17.44 14.32 -12.21
C ASP A 111 -17.41 12.77 -12.24
N ILE A 112 -16.27 12.17 -11.88
CA ILE A 112 -16.12 10.70 -11.82
C ILE A 112 -17.08 10.09 -10.78
N CYS A 113 -17.21 10.71 -9.61
CA CYS A 113 -18.15 10.25 -8.57
C CYS A 113 -19.60 10.27 -9.07
N THR A 114 -20.02 11.34 -9.77
CA THR A 114 -21.36 11.42 -10.36
C THR A 114 -21.57 10.34 -11.41
N GLN A 115 -20.59 10.08 -12.28
CA GLN A 115 -20.66 8.99 -13.26
C GLN A 115 -20.82 7.61 -12.61
N LEU A 116 -20.13 7.39 -11.48
CA LEU A 116 -20.23 6.15 -10.73
C LEU A 116 -21.63 5.99 -10.09
N ILE A 117 -22.18 7.04 -9.48
CA ILE A 117 -23.52 7.01 -8.90
C ILE A 117 -24.57 6.75 -9.98
N LEU A 118 -24.49 7.43 -11.12
CA LEU A 118 -25.39 7.21 -12.26
C LEU A 118 -25.31 5.77 -12.77
N GLN A 119 -24.12 5.16 -12.77
CA GLN A 119 -23.96 3.75 -13.13
C GLN A 119 -24.61 2.83 -12.10
N CYS A 120 -24.49 3.13 -10.80
CA CYS A 120 -25.17 2.37 -9.75
C CYS A 120 -26.70 2.46 -9.87
N GLU A 121 -27.25 3.65 -10.11
CA GLU A 121 -28.70 3.85 -10.31
C GLU A 121 -29.22 3.03 -11.49
N ARG A 122 -28.45 2.96 -12.59
CA ARG A 122 -28.81 2.12 -13.75
C ARG A 122 -28.88 0.63 -13.44
N PHE A 123 -28.07 0.13 -12.51
CA PHE A 123 -28.07 -1.30 -12.13
C PHE A 123 -28.99 -1.63 -10.95
N ALA A 124 -29.49 -0.61 -10.24
CA ALA A 124 -30.38 -0.78 -9.09
C ALA A 124 -31.87 -0.86 -9.48
N GLY A 125 -32.22 -0.54 -10.73
CA GLY A 125 -33.55 -0.76 -11.32
C GLY A 125 -33.58 -2.01 -12.20
#